data_AF-U4UDK9-F1
#
_entry.id   AF-U4UDK9-F1
#
_cell.length_a   1.000
_cell.length_b   1.000
_cell.length_c   1.000
_cell.angle_alpha   90.00
_cell.angle_beta   90.00
_cell.angle_gamma   90.00
#
_symmetry.space_group_name_H-M   'P 1'
#
loop_
_entity.id
_entity.type
_entity.pdbx_description
1 polymer ?
#
loop_
_entity_poly.entity_id
_entity_poly.type
_entity_poly.pdbx_seq_one_letter_code
_entity_poly.pdbx_strand_id
1 'polypeptide(L)'
;MLFCPENRDRKCAKTYCTSKYVGEYCQHLNPCHTGKGPGPRCQNGGSCQVRIGQGGVPGFECMCPLGFSASLCEIHVANSCDRRPCLNGGTCSLRSLESYQCSCAPGYTGEHCEKQDHCASQPCRNGAECISVGDSYQCKCAAGFTGASCKDDKDECKQKPCKHGKCHNTHGSY
;
A
#
# COMPACT_ATOMS: atom_id res chain seq x y z
N MET A 1 -27.45 32.34 13.69
CA MET A 1 -28.56 31.42 13.36
C MET A 1 -27.95 30.18 12.71
N LEU A 2 -27.96 29.05 13.42
CA LEU A 2 -27.57 27.75 12.85
C LEU A 2 -28.69 27.33 11.89
N PHE A 3 -28.35 27.17 10.61
CA PHE A 3 -29.28 26.72 9.58
C PHE A 3 -29.63 25.24 9.82
N CYS A 4 -30.75 24.94 10.50
CA CYS A 4 -31.55 23.76 10.12
C CYS A 4 -32.43 24.26 8.95
N PRO A 5 -32.29 23.71 7.73
CA PRO A 5 -33.12 24.12 6.60
C PRO A 5 -34.58 23.84 6.94
N GLU A 6 -35.42 24.78 6.55
CA GLU A 6 -36.85 24.90 6.86
C GLU A 6 -37.61 23.57 6.86
N ASN A 7 -37.86 23.01 8.04
CA ASN A 7 -39.04 22.20 8.29
C ASN A 7 -39.27 22.03 9.79
N ARG A 8 -40.39 22.60 10.26
CA ARG A 8 -40.76 22.77 11.68
C ARG A 8 -41.10 21.47 12.44
N ASP A 9 -40.91 20.29 11.87
CA ASP A 9 -41.35 19.03 12.49
C ASP A 9 -40.36 17.85 12.38
N ARG A 10 -39.10 18.07 12.03
CA ARG A 10 -38.09 16.99 12.07
C ARG A 10 -36.97 17.37 13.01
N LYS A 11 -36.93 16.70 14.16
CA LYS A 11 -35.77 16.61 15.06
C LYS A 11 -34.53 16.54 14.18
N CYS A 12 -33.68 17.58 14.19
CA CYS A 12 -32.40 17.53 13.47
C CYS A 12 -31.71 16.25 14.00
N ALA A 13 -31.61 15.21 13.17
CA ALA A 13 -31.05 13.93 13.57
C ALA A 13 -29.53 14.00 13.39
N LYS A 14 -28.78 13.17 14.14
CA LYS A 14 -27.31 13.06 14.10
C LYS A 14 -26.71 13.05 12.67
N THR A 15 -27.48 12.61 11.68
CA THR A 15 -27.15 12.51 10.25
C THR A 15 -27.13 13.83 9.46
N TYR A 16 -27.60 14.95 10.02
CA TYR A 16 -27.65 16.24 9.31
C TYR A 16 -26.63 17.28 9.81
N CYS A 17 -25.83 16.97 10.84
CA CYS A 17 -24.80 17.88 11.33
C CYS A 17 -23.64 17.97 10.32
N THR A 18 -23.11 19.18 10.08
CA THR A 18 -21.80 19.31 9.44
C THR A 18 -20.72 18.71 10.34
N SER A 19 -19.58 18.30 9.79
CA SER A 19 -18.48 17.67 10.54
C SER A 19 -17.91 18.52 11.69
N LYS A 20 -18.26 19.81 11.75
CA LYS A 20 -17.89 20.75 12.80
C LYS A 20 -18.75 20.67 14.06
N TYR A 21 -19.89 19.96 14.04
CA TYR A 21 -20.83 19.90 15.17
C TYR A 21 -21.25 18.47 15.52
N VAL A 22 -21.66 18.27 16.78
CA VAL A 22 -22.13 17.00 17.36
C VAL A 22 -23.28 17.23 18.34
N GLY A 23 -23.91 16.14 18.77
CA GLY A 23 -25.10 16.16 19.62
C GLY A 23 -26.37 15.86 18.82
N GLU A 24 -27.46 15.53 19.52
CA GLU A 24 -28.74 15.21 18.87
C GLU A 24 -29.19 16.36 17.98
N TYR A 25 -29.08 17.61 18.44
CA TYR A 25 -29.50 18.81 17.74
C TYR A 25 -28.33 19.61 17.13
N CYS A 26 -27.17 18.97 16.91
CA CYS A 26 -25.93 19.64 16.47
C CYS A 26 -25.52 20.84 17.35
N GLN A 27 -25.90 20.80 18.63
CA GLN A 27 -25.79 21.95 19.53
C GLN A 27 -24.38 22.15 20.12
N HIS A 28 -23.47 21.19 19.91
CA HIS A 28 -22.10 21.25 20.42
C HIS A 28 -21.08 21.27 19.29
N LEU A 29 -19.96 21.96 19.49
CA LEU A 29 -18.81 21.87 18.59
C LEU A 29 -18.23 20.44 18.62
N ASN A 30 -17.86 19.92 17.46
CA ASN A 30 -17.18 18.65 17.36
C ASN A 30 -15.77 18.79 17.95
N PRO A 31 -15.47 18.17 19.10
CA PRO A 31 -14.16 18.31 19.73
C PRO A 31 -13.03 17.70 18.90
N CYS A 32 -13.33 16.83 17.94
CA CYS A 32 -12.36 16.28 16.99
C CYS A 32 -11.95 17.24 15.87
N HIS A 33 -12.63 18.38 15.70
CA HIS A 33 -12.38 19.33 14.62
C HIS A 33 -11.56 20.54 15.14
N THR A 34 -10.40 20.83 14.53
CA THR A 34 -9.46 21.87 15.01
C THR A 34 -9.58 23.23 14.30
N GLY A 35 -10.55 23.38 13.39
CA GLY A 35 -10.87 24.67 12.76
C GLY A 35 -9.97 25.07 11.58
N LYS A 36 -8.85 24.37 11.33
CA LYS A 36 -7.94 24.60 10.18
C LYS A 36 -8.13 23.60 9.02
N GLY A 37 -9.35 23.12 8.81
CA GLY A 37 -9.69 22.13 7.79
C GLY A 37 -9.93 20.72 8.35
N PRO A 38 -10.09 19.69 7.50
CA PRO A 38 -10.52 18.34 7.89
C PRO A 38 -9.44 17.49 8.61
N GLY A 39 -8.40 18.14 9.17
CA GLY A 39 -7.31 17.46 9.86
C GLY A 39 -7.68 17.07 11.31
N PRO A 40 -7.42 15.83 11.73
CA PRO A 40 -7.84 15.33 13.05
C PRO A 40 -7.05 16.02 14.17
N ARG A 41 -7.73 16.22 15.31
CA ARG A 41 -7.12 16.68 16.57
C ARG A 41 -5.99 15.77 17.06
N CYS A 42 -6.04 14.49 16.72
CA CYS A 42 -5.03 13.49 17.06
C CYS A 42 -3.85 13.56 16.08
N GLN A 43 -2.63 13.52 16.60
CA GLN A 43 -1.39 13.59 15.82
C GLN A 43 -1.01 12.22 15.25
N ASN A 44 -0.01 12.20 14.36
CA ASN A 44 0.63 10.98 13.86
C ASN A 44 -0.32 9.92 13.28
N GLY A 45 -1.41 10.36 12.64
CA GLY A 45 -2.42 9.46 12.05
C GLY A 45 -3.41 8.87 13.06
N GLY A 46 -3.45 9.38 14.29
CA GLY A 46 -4.43 8.98 15.30
C GLY A 46 -5.87 9.24 14.87
N SER A 47 -6.76 8.32 15.26
CA SER A 47 -8.18 8.40 14.97
C SER A 47 -8.92 9.05 16.12
N CYS A 48 -9.69 10.12 15.87
CA CYS A 48 -10.43 10.83 16.90
C CYS A 48 -11.86 10.27 17.04
N GLN A 49 -12.25 9.91 18.27
CA GLN A 49 -13.60 9.50 18.62
C GLN A 49 -14.24 10.50 19.57
N VAL A 50 -15.46 10.92 19.28
CA VAL A 50 -16.24 11.77 20.17
C VAL A 50 -16.83 10.91 21.29
N ARG A 51 -16.65 11.33 22.54
CA ARG A 51 -17.19 10.69 23.74
C ARG A 51 -18.17 11.63 24.41
N ILE A 52 -19.30 11.14 24.89
CA ILE A 52 -20.26 11.96 25.65
C ILE A 52 -20.02 11.71 27.13
N GLY A 53 -19.62 12.75 27.87
CA GLY A 53 -19.41 12.67 29.30
C GLY A 53 -20.71 12.65 30.09
N GLN A 54 -20.62 12.31 31.38
CA GLN A 54 -21.74 12.47 32.31
C GLN A 54 -22.08 13.96 32.43
N GLY A 55 -23.26 14.34 31.94
CA GLY A 55 -23.67 15.75 31.79
C GLY A 55 -23.93 16.19 30.35
N GLY A 56 -23.77 15.30 29.36
CA GLY A 56 -24.13 15.59 27.97
C GLY A 56 -23.14 16.49 27.23
N VAL A 57 -22.02 16.87 27.86
CA VAL A 57 -20.94 17.62 27.22
C VAL A 57 -20.08 16.65 26.40
N PRO A 58 -19.87 16.90 25.09
CA PRO A 58 -19.02 16.06 24.26
C PRO A 58 -17.54 16.37 24.49
N GLY A 59 -16.79 15.33 24.82
CA GLY A 59 -15.33 15.27 24.78
C GLY A 59 -14.83 14.44 23.60
N PHE A 60 -13.52 14.19 23.57
CA PHE A 60 -12.89 13.35 22.56
C PHE A 60 -11.88 12.41 23.19
N GLU A 61 -11.57 11.34 22.46
CA GLU A 61 -10.53 10.38 22.77
C GLU A 61 -9.78 10.06 21.48
N CYS A 62 -8.46 9.99 21.55
CA CYS A 62 -7.62 9.61 20.43
C CYS A 62 -7.26 8.13 20.53
N MET A 63 -7.57 7.36 19.49
CA MET A 63 -7.03 6.02 19.29
C MET A 63 -5.70 6.14 18.56
N CYS A 64 -4.62 5.80 19.25
CA CYS A 64 -3.28 5.94 18.72
C CYS A 64 -2.87 4.76 17.84
N PRO A 65 -2.23 5.00 16.69
CA PRO A 65 -1.60 3.94 15.93
C PRO A 65 -0.45 3.32 16.74
N LEU A 66 -0.06 2.10 16.37
CA LEU A 66 1.13 1.47 16.94
C LEU A 66 2.36 2.38 16.77
N GLY A 67 3.19 2.46 17.82
CA GLY A 67 4.34 3.36 17.88
C GLY A 67 4.04 4.75 18.41
N PHE A 68 2.80 5.07 18.80
CA PHE A 68 2.44 6.35 19.39
C PHE A 68 1.61 6.19 20.67
N SER A 69 1.74 7.16 21.58
CA SER A 69 1.05 7.17 22.88
C SER A 69 0.70 8.60 23.33
N ALA A 70 0.10 8.70 24.52
CA ALA A 70 -0.49 9.89 25.12
C ALA A 70 -1.80 10.37 24.47
N SER A 71 -2.40 11.38 25.07
CA SER A 71 -3.81 11.76 24.84
C SER A 71 -4.10 12.27 23.42
N LEU A 72 -3.07 12.75 22.71
CA LEU A 72 -3.17 13.24 21.33
C LEU A 72 -2.28 12.42 20.37
N CYS A 73 -1.77 11.27 20.80
CA CYS A 73 -0.83 10.44 20.02
C CYS A 73 0.46 11.17 19.64
N GLU A 74 0.88 12.11 20.46
CA GLU A 74 2.01 13.03 20.23
C GLU A 74 3.36 12.43 20.66
N ILE A 75 3.36 11.42 21.54
CA ILE A 75 4.59 10.81 22.03
C ILE A 75 4.91 9.57 21.20
N HIS A 76 6.08 9.61 20.54
CA HIS A 76 6.65 8.46 19.86
C HIS A 76 7.10 7.38 20.87
N VAL A 77 6.72 6.13 20.62
CA VAL A 77 7.10 4.95 21.42
C VAL A 77 8.17 4.19 20.67
N ALA A 78 9.31 3.96 21.33
CA ALA A 78 10.43 3.24 20.73
C ALA A 78 9.99 1.86 20.22
N ASN A 79 10.42 1.52 19.00
CA ASN A 79 9.94 0.33 18.29
C ASN A 79 10.96 -0.17 17.27
N SER A 80 10.62 -1.30 16.63
CA SER A 80 11.52 -2.01 15.71
C SER A 80 11.82 -1.25 14.41
N CYS A 81 11.00 -0.28 14.01
CA CYS A 81 11.26 0.53 12.81
C CYS A 81 12.25 1.69 13.06
N ASP A 82 12.57 2.04 14.32
CA ASP A 82 13.41 3.19 14.66
C ASP A 82 14.82 3.09 14.09
N ARG A 83 15.33 1.87 13.94
CA ARG A 83 16.64 1.59 13.35
C ARG A 83 16.62 1.54 11.83
N ARG A 84 15.48 1.83 11.20
CA ARG A 84 15.28 1.82 9.74
C ARG A 84 15.73 0.49 9.12
N PRO A 85 15.14 -0.64 9.57
CA PRO A 85 15.61 -1.96 9.15
C PRO A 85 15.38 -2.25 7.66
N CYS A 86 14.42 -1.58 7.02
CA CYS A 86 14.14 -1.74 5.60
C CYS A 86 15.13 -0.93 4.75
N LEU A 87 15.94 -1.63 3.96
CA LEU A 87 16.97 -1.08 3.11
C LEU A 87 16.40 -0.62 1.76
N ASN A 88 17.26 0.05 0.97
CA ASN A 88 17.00 0.37 -0.45
C ASN A 88 15.66 1.09 -0.71
N GLY A 89 15.27 1.98 0.20
CA GLY A 89 14.03 2.75 0.08
C GLY A 89 12.77 1.97 0.44
N GLY A 90 12.90 0.80 1.09
CA GLY A 90 11.77 0.06 1.63
C GLY A 90 11.06 0.81 2.78
N THR A 91 9.74 0.61 2.86
CA THR A 91 8.90 1.18 3.92
C THR A 91 8.74 0.18 5.06
N CYS A 92 9.02 0.62 6.30
CA CYS A 92 8.82 -0.19 7.50
C CYS A 92 7.41 -0.01 8.06
N SER A 93 6.68 -1.11 8.24
CA SER A 93 5.36 -1.14 8.87
C SER A 93 5.39 -2.01 10.12
N LEU A 94 4.96 -1.48 11.26
CA LEU A 94 4.89 -2.24 12.51
C LEU A 94 3.74 -3.25 12.47
N ARG A 95 4.03 -4.49 12.91
CA ARG A 95 3.01 -5.49 13.28
C ARG A 95 2.77 -5.46 14.80
N SER A 96 3.82 -5.16 15.57
CA SER A 96 3.80 -4.84 16.99
C SER A 96 4.96 -3.88 17.30
N LEU A 97 5.19 -3.49 18.57
CA LEU A 97 6.36 -2.66 18.91
C LEU A 97 7.70 -3.40 18.66
N GLU A 98 7.68 -4.74 18.78
CA GLU A 98 8.85 -5.61 18.65
C GLU A 98 8.92 -6.36 17.31
N SER A 99 7.95 -6.15 16.41
CA SER A 99 7.93 -6.82 15.11
C SER A 99 7.43 -5.91 14.00
N TYR A 100 8.02 -6.08 12.81
CA TYR A 100 7.74 -5.24 11.65
C TYR A 100 7.69 -6.07 10.37
N GLN A 101 7.31 -5.42 9.28
CA GLN A 101 7.39 -5.93 7.92
C GLN A 101 7.90 -4.83 7.01
N CYS A 102 8.82 -5.19 6.12
CA CYS A 102 9.26 -4.29 5.05
C CYS A 102 8.41 -4.46 3.81
N SER A 103 8.01 -3.33 3.23
CA SER A 103 7.48 -3.25 1.87
C SER A 103 8.57 -2.67 0.98
N CYS A 104 9.11 -3.49 0.08
CA CYS A 104 10.26 -3.10 -0.73
C CYS A 104 9.89 -2.16 -1.87
N ALA A 105 10.80 -1.24 -2.16
CA ALA A 105 10.71 -0.40 -3.34
C ALA A 105 10.82 -1.26 -4.62
N PRO A 106 10.29 -0.79 -5.77
CA PRO A 106 10.44 -1.51 -7.03
C PRO A 106 11.91 -1.82 -7.34
N GLY A 107 12.20 -3.07 -7.73
CA GLY A 107 13.56 -3.52 -7.99
C GLY A 107 14.31 -4.10 -6.79
N TYR A 108 13.67 -4.22 -5.63
CA TYR A 108 14.25 -4.84 -4.44
C TYR A 108 13.33 -5.89 -3.81
N THR A 109 13.94 -6.86 -3.15
CA THR A 109 13.29 -7.99 -2.49
C THR A 109 14.10 -8.43 -1.26
N GLY A 110 13.62 -9.44 -0.54
CA GLY A 110 14.17 -9.89 0.74
C GLY A 110 13.38 -9.36 1.94
N GLU A 111 13.70 -9.88 3.12
CA GLU A 111 13.00 -9.54 4.37
C GLU A 111 13.23 -8.08 4.77
N HIS A 112 14.42 -7.57 4.46
CA HIS A 112 14.84 -6.20 4.75
C HIS A 112 15.05 -5.41 3.46
N CYS A 113 14.54 -5.89 2.32
CA CYS A 113 14.73 -5.28 1.01
C CYS A 113 16.19 -5.14 0.61
N GLU A 114 17.04 -6.04 1.11
CA GLU A 114 18.48 -6.05 0.95
C GLU A 114 18.94 -6.60 -0.41
N LYS A 115 18.07 -7.35 -1.10
CA LYS A 115 18.39 -8.00 -2.37
C LYS A 115 17.86 -7.18 -3.53
N GLN A 116 18.66 -7.04 -4.58
CA GLN A 116 18.20 -6.48 -5.84
C GLN A 116 17.42 -7.55 -6.62
N ASP A 117 16.28 -7.16 -7.17
CA ASP A 117 15.52 -7.98 -8.11
C ASP A 117 15.94 -7.63 -9.54
N HIS A 118 16.81 -8.47 -10.11
CA HIS A 118 17.31 -8.30 -11.48
C HIS A 118 16.24 -8.59 -12.55
N CYS A 119 15.11 -9.18 -12.16
CA CYS A 119 13.96 -9.40 -13.05
C CYS A 119 13.01 -8.20 -13.12
N ALA A 120 13.15 -7.21 -12.23
CA ALA A 120 12.22 -6.07 -12.17
C ALA A 120 12.18 -5.24 -13.46
N SER A 121 13.28 -5.20 -14.22
CA SER A 121 13.33 -4.52 -15.52
C SER A 121 12.74 -5.35 -16.68
N GLN A 122 12.18 -6.53 -16.38
CA GLN A 122 11.62 -7.48 -17.35
C GLN A 122 12.58 -7.78 -18.52
N PRO A 123 13.78 -8.31 -18.24
CA PRO A 123 14.80 -8.52 -19.27
C PRO A 123 14.46 -9.69 -20.22
N CYS A 124 13.65 -10.66 -19.79
CA CYS A 124 13.27 -11.82 -20.58
C CYS A 124 12.11 -11.53 -21.54
N ARG A 125 12.19 -12.06 -22.76
CA ARG A 125 11.22 -11.81 -23.84
C ARG A 125 10.44 -13.07 -24.21
N ASN A 126 9.43 -12.90 -25.06
CA ASN A 126 8.65 -13.99 -25.66
C ASN A 126 8.05 -14.97 -24.64
N GLY A 127 7.51 -14.44 -23.54
CA GLY A 127 6.86 -15.25 -22.50
C GLY A 127 7.82 -16.08 -21.65
N ALA A 128 9.13 -15.80 -21.69
CA ALA A 128 10.11 -16.48 -20.85
C ALA A 128 9.94 -16.13 -19.37
N GLU A 129 10.21 -17.13 -18.52
CA GLU A 129 10.23 -17.00 -17.06
C GLU A 129 11.57 -16.36 -16.65
N CYS A 130 11.52 -15.27 -15.86
CA CYS A 130 12.71 -14.62 -15.33
C CYS A 130 12.97 -15.07 -13.90
N ILE A 131 14.23 -15.41 -13.60
CA ILE A 131 14.67 -15.80 -12.26
C ILE A 131 15.85 -14.91 -11.87
N SER A 132 15.75 -14.19 -10.76
CA SER A 132 16.87 -13.42 -10.20
C SER A 132 17.81 -14.39 -9.47
N VAL A 133 19.09 -14.44 -9.87
CA VAL A 133 20.07 -15.41 -9.37
C VAL A 133 21.41 -14.72 -9.10
N GLY A 134 21.85 -14.71 -7.84
CA GLY A 134 23.06 -13.97 -7.44
C GLY A 134 22.92 -12.48 -7.76
N ASP A 135 23.94 -11.91 -8.42
CA ASP A 135 23.98 -10.51 -8.85
C ASP A 135 23.49 -10.33 -10.32
N SER A 136 22.69 -11.27 -10.83
CA SER A 136 22.20 -11.25 -12.21
C SER A 136 20.80 -11.90 -12.33
N TYR A 137 20.33 -12.06 -13.56
CA TYR A 137 19.11 -12.78 -13.89
C TYR A 137 19.38 -13.92 -14.86
N GLN A 138 18.51 -14.93 -14.85
CA GLN A 138 18.47 -16.01 -15.83
C GLN A 138 17.08 -16.08 -16.44
N CYS A 139 17.01 -16.15 -17.77
CA CYS A 139 15.77 -16.37 -18.50
C CYS A 139 15.61 -17.85 -18.85
N LYS A 140 14.48 -18.43 -18.46
CA LYS A 140 14.05 -19.75 -18.92
C LYS A 140 13.11 -19.57 -20.11
N CYS A 141 13.65 -19.81 -21.30
CA CYS A 141 12.93 -19.58 -22.55
C CYS A 141 11.75 -20.54 -22.72
N ALA A 142 10.65 -20.02 -23.25
CA ALA A 142 9.58 -20.84 -23.78
C ALA A 142 10.07 -21.68 -24.98
N ALA A 143 9.30 -22.71 -25.34
CA ALA A 143 9.56 -23.48 -26.56
C ALA A 143 9.58 -22.53 -27.78
N GLY A 144 10.43 -22.82 -28.76
CA GLY A 144 10.62 -21.95 -29.93
C GLY A 144 11.56 -20.75 -29.74
N PHE A 145 12.03 -20.45 -28.51
CA PHE A 145 12.93 -19.30 -28.29
C PHE A 145 14.27 -19.68 -27.67
N THR A 146 15.29 -18.86 -27.92
CA THR A 146 16.68 -19.03 -27.45
C THR A 146 17.37 -17.68 -27.14
N GLY A 147 18.61 -17.76 -26.66
CA GLY A 147 19.44 -16.62 -26.27
C GLY A 147 19.27 -16.21 -24.81
N ALA A 148 20.18 -15.37 -24.31
CA ALA A 148 20.22 -14.98 -22.90
C ALA A 148 18.96 -14.24 -22.41
N SER A 149 18.28 -13.51 -23.30
CA SER A 149 17.02 -12.83 -23.03
C SER A 149 15.81 -13.50 -23.69
N CYS A 150 15.97 -14.69 -24.27
CA CYS A 150 14.91 -15.41 -24.99
C CYS A 150 14.26 -14.61 -26.13
N LYS A 151 15.00 -13.67 -26.73
CA LYS A 151 14.50 -12.82 -27.81
C LYS A 151 14.61 -13.48 -29.19
N ASP A 152 15.50 -14.46 -29.31
CA ASP A 152 15.85 -15.05 -30.59
C ASP A 152 14.91 -16.22 -30.87
N ASP A 153 14.33 -16.22 -32.08
CA ASP A 153 13.48 -17.29 -32.59
C ASP A 153 14.33 -18.50 -33.00
N LYS A 154 13.93 -19.69 -32.58
CA LYS A 154 14.57 -20.94 -33.00
C LYS A 154 14.07 -21.27 -34.39
N ASP A 155 14.98 -21.63 -35.28
CA ASP A 155 14.62 -22.12 -36.61
C ASP A 155 14.50 -23.65 -36.55
N GLU A 156 13.30 -24.17 -36.30
CA GLU A 156 13.07 -25.62 -36.23
C GLU A 156 13.20 -26.29 -37.61
N CYS A 157 13.08 -25.54 -38.70
CA CYS A 157 13.26 -26.06 -40.05
C CYS A 157 14.68 -26.53 -40.32
N LYS A 158 15.68 -26.10 -39.53
CA LYS A 158 17.06 -26.62 -39.59
C LYS A 158 17.14 -28.12 -39.31
N GLN A 159 16.20 -28.67 -38.56
CA GLN A 159 16.15 -30.12 -38.31
C GLN A 159 15.48 -30.91 -39.44
N LYS A 160 15.02 -30.23 -40.50
CA LYS A 160 14.32 -30.81 -41.64
C LYS A 160 13.15 -31.72 -41.20
N PRO A 161 12.19 -31.22 -40.40
CA PRO A 161 11.11 -32.05 -39.84
C PRO A 161 10.13 -32.59 -40.90
N CYS A 162 10.01 -31.93 -42.05
CA CYS A 162 9.09 -32.32 -43.12
C CYS A 162 9.69 -33.42 -44.00
N LYS A 163 9.01 -34.57 -44.13
CA LYS A 163 9.42 -35.66 -45.03
C LYS A 163 9.09 -35.38 -46.51
N HIS A 164 7.91 -34.83 -46.79
CA HIS A 164 7.43 -34.55 -48.15
C HIS A 164 6.80 -33.15 -48.21
N GLY A 165 7.57 -32.12 -47.88
CA GLY A 165 7.09 -30.72 -47.88
C GLY A 165 8.19 -29.70 -47.63
N LYS A 166 7.82 -28.42 -47.70
CA LYS A 166 8.71 -27.29 -47.38
C LYS A 166 8.36 -26.77 -45.98
N CYS A 167 9.35 -26.75 -45.10
CA CYS A 167 9.20 -26.16 -43.77
C CYS A 167 9.28 -24.63 -43.84
N HIS A 168 8.49 -23.93 -43.03
CA HIS A 168 8.48 -22.48 -42.95
C HIS A 168 8.67 -22.05 -41.50
N ASN A 169 9.80 -21.43 -41.19
CA ASN A 169 10.02 -20.93 -39.84
C ASN A 169 9.08 -19.76 -39.53
N THR A 170 8.41 -19.81 -38.38
CA THR A 170 7.48 -18.79 -37.89
C THR A 170 7.84 -18.40 -36.45
N HIS A 171 7.35 -17.26 -35.97
CA HIS A 171 7.70 -16.78 -34.63
C HIS A 171 7.19 -17.76 -33.55
N GLY A 172 8.12 -18.48 -32.92
CA GLY A 172 7.91 -19.49 -31.89
C GLY A 172 7.50 -20.88 -32.40
N SER A 173 7.52 -21.15 -33.72
CA SER A 173 7.08 -22.43 -34.31
C SER A 173 7.51 -22.58 -35.79
N TYR A 174 7.11 -23.67 -36.45
CA TYR A 174 7.32 -23.94 -37.88
C TYR A 174 6.10 -24.53 -38.58
#